data_AF-A0A2I0IYH1-F1
#
_entry.id   AF-A0A2I0IYH1-F1
#
_cell.length_a   1.000
_cell.length_b   1.000
_cell.length_c   1.000
_cell.angle_alpha   90.00
_cell.angle_beta   90.00
_cell.angle_gamma   90.00
#
_symmetry.space_group_name_H-M   'P 1'
#
loop_
_entity.id
_entity.type
_entity.pdbx_description
1 polymer ?
#
loop_
_entity_poly.entity_id
_entity_poly.type
_entity_poly.pdbx_seq_one_letter_code
_entity_poly.pdbx_strand_id
1 'polypeptide(L)'
;KPTTTIVFISLLLLTCIALSAASAFAFLFFSSSSDGSRSALAPSQAAARPLVKLQRPVVLLVSSDGFRFGYQFKTDAPNIRRLIANGTEAEQGLIPVFPSLTFPNHYSIVTGLYPAYHGIINNFFVDPNTGDYFTMGSHEPKWWLGEPLWETVVKHGLRAATYFWPGSEVNKGPWTCPKEFCKFYNGSVPFEERGHKVGPDDPQITEAVARIDWMMGKLIKGLEERGVFDDVNIIMVGDHGM
;
A
#
# COMPACT_ATOMS: atom_id res chain seq x y z
N LYS A 1 -82.08 -40.41 -14.55
CA LYS A 1 -81.53 -39.15 -15.10
C LYS A 1 -80.21 -38.82 -14.37
N PRO A 2 -79.09 -39.42 -14.77
CA PRO A 2 -77.79 -39.30 -14.08
C PRO A 2 -77.02 -38.00 -14.35
N THR A 3 -77.47 -37.21 -15.33
CA THR A 3 -76.85 -35.95 -15.75
C THR A 3 -76.97 -34.83 -14.71
N THR A 4 -78.07 -34.77 -13.96
CA THR A 4 -78.29 -33.70 -12.95
C THR A 4 -77.37 -33.86 -11.74
N THR A 5 -77.10 -35.10 -11.30
CA THR A 5 -76.21 -35.39 -10.17
C THR A 5 -74.75 -35.06 -10.49
N ILE A 6 -74.30 -35.38 -11.71
CA ILE A 6 -72.93 -35.06 -12.15
C ILE A 6 -72.74 -33.54 -12.25
N VAL A 7 -73.71 -32.82 -12.80
CA VAL A 7 -73.66 -31.34 -12.88
C VAL A 7 -73.62 -30.73 -11.48
N PHE A 8 -74.41 -31.25 -10.53
CA PHE A 8 -74.43 -30.75 -9.16
C PHE A 8 -73.11 -30.98 -8.43
N ILE A 9 -72.51 -32.18 -8.58
CA ILE A 9 -71.21 -32.50 -7.98
C ILE A 9 -70.10 -31.62 -8.60
N SER A 10 -70.11 -31.41 -9.91
CA SER A 10 -69.13 -30.54 -10.58
C SER A 10 -69.24 -29.09 -10.13
N LEU A 11 -70.47 -28.56 -9.98
CA LEU A 11 -70.71 -27.21 -9.44
C LEU A 11 -70.24 -27.09 -7.98
N LEU A 12 -70.45 -28.14 -7.16
CA LEU A 12 -70.00 -28.15 -5.77
C LEU A 12 -68.45 -28.16 -5.69
N LEU A 13 -67.79 -28.96 -6.52
CA LEU A 13 -66.33 -29.00 -6.58
C LEU A 13 -65.73 -27.67 -7.06
N LEU A 14 -66.31 -27.06 -8.10
CA LEU A 14 -65.86 -25.77 -8.61
C LEU A 14 -66.02 -24.65 -7.58
N THR A 15 -67.13 -24.64 -6.85
CA THR A 15 -67.35 -23.66 -5.77
C THR A 15 -66.39 -23.87 -4.61
N CYS A 16 -66.14 -25.12 -4.19
CA CYS A 16 -65.14 -25.41 -3.16
C CYS A 16 -63.73 -24.95 -3.58
N ILE A 17 -63.31 -25.19 -4.82
CA ILE A 17 -62.00 -24.76 -5.34
C ILE A 17 -61.92 -23.23 -5.37
N ALA A 18 -62.97 -22.54 -5.83
CA ALA A 18 -63.00 -21.08 -5.87
C ALA A 18 -62.93 -20.46 -4.46
N LEU A 19 -63.65 -21.01 -3.49
CA LEU A 19 -63.60 -20.59 -2.08
C LEU A 19 -62.21 -20.82 -1.46
N SER A 20 -61.56 -21.94 -1.79
CA SER A 20 -60.22 -22.26 -1.32
C SER A 20 -59.17 -21.31 -1.89
N ALA A 21 -59.28 -20.98 -3.18
CA ALA A 21 -58.40 -20.02 -3.84
C ALA A 21 -58.58 -18.59 -3.31
N ALA A 22 -59.84 -18.16 -3.09
CA ALA A 22 -60.14 -16.84 -2.54
C ALA A 22 -59.65 -16.67 -1.10
N SER A 23 -59.77 -17.72 -0.28
CA SER A 23 -59.26 -17.72 1.10
C SER A 23 -57.73 -17.74 1.16
N ALA A 24 -57.05 -18.49 0.27
CA ALA A 24 -55.59 -18.44 0.15
C ALA A 24 -55.09 -17.06 -0.31
N PHE A 25 -55.77 -16.43 -1.27
CA PHE A 25 -55.43 -15.09 -1.74
C PHE A 25 -55.64 -14.04 -0.65
N ALA A 26 -56.76 -14.09 0.08
CA ALA A 26 -57.01 -13.23 1.23
C ALA A 26 -55.94 -13.43 2.32
N PHE A 27 -55.57 -14.69 2.62
CA PHE A 27 -54.51 -14.96 3.60
C PHE A 27 -53.17 -14.35 3.17
N LEU A 28 -52.77 -14.46 1.89
CA LEU A 28 -51.53 -13.84 1.40
C LEU A 28 -51.61 -12.31 1.41
N PHE A 29 -52.75 -11.73 1.02
CA PHE A 29 -52.93 -10.28 0.95
C PHE A 29 -52.98 -9.61 2.33
N PHE A 30 -53.59 -10.28 3.31
CA PHE A 30 -53.66 -9.79 4.69
C PHE A 30 -52.44 -10.19 5.55
N SER A 31 -51.74 -11.29 5.21
CA SER A 31 -50.48 -11.66 5.90
C SER A 31 -49.29 -10.81 5.44
N SER A 32 -49.37 -10.12 4.30
CA SER A 32 -48.29 -9.18 3.88
C SER A 32 -48.38 -7.82 4.56
N SER A 33 -49.34 -7.61 5.47
CA SER A 33 -49.67 -6.29 6.02
C SER A 33 -49.76 -6.33 7.55
N SER A 34 -48.72 -6.81 8.22
CA SER A 34 -48.48 -6.54 9.65
C SER A 34 -47.11 -7.06 10.09
N ASP A 35 -46.08 -6.25 9.86
CA ASP A 35 -45.25 -5.86 11.01
C ASP A 35 -44.61 -4.48 10.79
N GLY A 36 -45.44 -3.47 11.06
CA GLY A 36 -45.00 -2.12 11.40
C GLY A 36 -44.52 -2.04 12.85
N SER A 37 -43.84 -3.08 13.35
CA SER A 37 -42.95 -2.95 14.48
C SER A 37 -41.76 -2.14 14.01
N ARG A 38 -41.83 -0.81 14.26
CA ARG A 38 -40.64 -0.01 14.48
C ARG A 38 -39.93 -0.60 15.71
N SER A 39 -39.23 -1.72 15.50
CA SER A 39 -37.95 -1.87 16.16
C SER A 39 -37.19 -0.64 15.69
N ALA A 40 -37.08 0.35 16.59
CA ALA A 40 -35.97 1.27 16.49
C ALA A 40 -34.77 0.34 16.38
N LEU A 41 -34.29 0.13 15.15
CA LEU A 41 -32.93 -0.27 14.92
C LEU A 41 -32.18 0.73 15.78
N ALA A 42 -31.75 0.29 16.96
CA ALA A 42 -30.67 0.93 17.67
C ALA A 42 -29.71 1.26 16.54
N PRO A 43 -29.35 2.54 16.36
CA PRO A 43 -28.48 2.94 15.26
C PRO A 43 -27.41 1.89 15.26
N SER A 44 -27.25 1.18 14.13
CA SER A 44 -26.26 0.11 14.13
C SER A 44 -25.03 0.83 14.65
N GLN A 45 -24.61 0.44 15.84
CA GLN A 45 -23.21 0.53 16.13
C GLN A 45 -22.66 -0.46 15.10
N ALA A 46 -22.52 -0.02 13.84
CA ALA A 46 -21.18 0.18 13.33
C ALA A 46 -20.46 0.79 14.53
N ALA A 47 -19.99 -0.09 15.41
CA ALA A 47 -19.02 0.22 16.40
C ALA A 47 -17.95 0.77 15.49
N ALA A 48 -17.93 2.10 15.34
CA ALA A 48 -16.85 2.79 14.70
C ALA A 48 -15.69 2.21 15.47
N ARG A 49 -14.93 1.32 14.80
CA ARG A 49 -13.79 0.67 15.41
C ARG A 49 -13.09 1.82 16.11
N PRO A 50 -12.81 1.73 17.43
CA PRO A 50 -12.16 2.83 18.12
C PRO A 50 -10.99 3.20 17.22
N LEU A 51 -10.96 4.44 16.71
CA LEU A 51 -9.83 4.89 15.90
C LEU A 51 -8.64 4.64 16.80
N VAL A 52 -7.81 3.65 16.43
CA VAL A 52 -6.70 3.21 17.26
C VAL A 52 -5.68 4.31 17.09
N LYS A 53 -5.88 5.40 17.82
CA LYS A 53 -4.97 6.53 17.72
C LYS A 53 -3.60 6.03 18.14
N LEU A 54 -2.65 6.06 17.22
CA LEU A 54 -1.30 5.65 17.55
C LEU A 54 -0.79 6.56 18.66
N GLN A 55 -0.14 5.96 19.66
CA GLN A 55 0.40 6.71 20.81
C GLN A 55 1.42 7.77 20.38
N ARG A 56 2.02 7.58 19.20
CA ARG A 56 2.94 8.51 18.54
C ARG A 56 2.69 8.46 17.03
N PRO A 57 2.80 9.58 16.31
CA PRO A 57 2.80 9.58 14.85
C PRO A 57 3.89 8.65 14.31
N VAL A 58 3.60 7.93 13.23
CA VAL A 58 4.55 7.06 12.55
C VAL A 58 4.96 7.70 11.22
N VAL A 59 6.21 7.51 10.81
CA VAL A 59 6.70 7.91 9.49
C VAL A 59 6.92 6.67 8.65
N LEU A 60 6.37 6.65 7.45
CA LEU A 60 6.66 5.66 6.41
C LEU A 60 7.38 6.35 5.27
N LEU A 61 8.68 6.09 5.13
CA LEU A 61 9.48 6.54 3.99
C LEU A 61 9.48 5.44 2.93
N VAL A 62 8.85 5.71 1.80
CA VAL A 62 8.68 4.78 0.68
C VAL A 62 9.48 5.31 -0.51
N SER A 63 10.48 4.55 -0.93
CA SER A 63 11.23 4.83 -2.16
C SER A 63 10.73 3.95 -3.30
N SER A 64 10.57 4.55 -4.47
CA SER A 64 10.42 3.84 -5.74
C SER A 64 11.61 4.15 -6.62
N ASP A 65 12.49 3.16 -6.79
CA ASP A 65 13.70 3.25 -7.61
C ASP A 65 13.37 3.73 -9.04
N GLY A 66 14.09 4.74 -9.52
CA GLY A 66 13.91 5.31 -10.85
C GLY A 66 12.57 6.00 -11.09
N PHE A 67 11.80 6.33 -10.04
CA PHE A 67 10.55 7.08 -10.17
C PHE A 67 10.83 8.54 -10.52
N ARG A 68 11.09 8.78 -11.81
CA ARG A 68 11.37 10.11 -12.35
C ARG A 68 10.19 11.06 -12.11
N PHE A 69 10.50 12.31 -11.74
CA PHE A 69 9.50 13.36 -11.69
C PHE A 69 8.74 13.49 -13.02
N GLY A 70 7.41 13.52 -12.93
CA GLY A 70 6.48 13.46 -14.05
C GLY A 70 5.82 12.08 -14.19
N TYR A 71 6.39 11.01 -13.64
CA TYR A 71 5.79 9.67 -13.71
C TYR A 71 4.48 9.55 -12.95
N GLN A 72 4.25 10.37 -11.93
CA GLN A 72 2.96 10.49 -11.25
C GLN A 72 1.81 10.91 -12.19
N PHE A 73 2.11 11.41 -13.39
CA PHE A 73 1.13 11.77 -14.43
C PHE A 73 1.14 10.82 -15.65
N LYS A 74 1.99 9.79 -15.66
CA LYS A 74 2.18 8.91 -16.83
C LYS A 74 0.99 7.98 -17.09
N THR A 75 0.19 7.71 -16.06
CA THR A 75 -1.00 6.85 -16.13
C THR A 75 -2.05 7.35 -15.15
N ASP A 76 -3.21 6.69 -15.14
CA ASP A 76 -4.22 6.91 -14.11
C ASP A 76 -3.71 6.37 -12.76
N ALA A 77 -3.18 7.26 -11.93
CA ALA A 77 -2.60 6.94 -10.61
C ALA A 77 -3.43 7.53 -9.46
N PRO A 78 -4.64 7.00 -9.16
CA PRO A 78 -5.54 7.58 -8.17
C PRO A 78 -4.99 7.57 -6.74
N ASN A 79 -4.15 6.61 -6.36
CA ASN A 79 -3.64 6.51 -5.00
C ASN A 79 -2.50 7.52 -4.76
N ILE A 80 -1.58 7.66 -5.72
CA ILE A 80 -0.53 8.69 -5.69
C ILE A 80 -1.16 10.07 -5.75
N ARG A 81 -2.14 10.30 -6.65
CA ARG A 81 -2.87 11.58 -6.71
C ARG A 81 -3.63 11.89 -5.44
N ARG A 82 -4.16 10.88 -4.74
CA ARG A 82 -4.77 11.07 -3.41
C ARG A 82 -3.76 11.55 -2.38
N LEU A 83 -2.53 11.01 -2.38
CA LEU A 83 -1.46 11.49 -1.49
C LEU A 83 -1.08 12.95 -1.80
N ILE A 84 -1.00 13.32 -3.08
CA ILE A 84 -0.73 14.70 -3.51
C ILE A 84 -1.86 15.64 -3.09
N ALA A 85 -3.11 15.29 -3.41
CA ALA A 85 -4.29 16.13 -3.16
C ALA A 85 -4.55 16.37 -1.66
N ASN A 86 -4.21 15.40 -0.81
CA ASN A 86 -4.38 15.49 0.64
C ASN A 86 -3.06 15.79 1.38
N GLY A 87 -1.99 16.12 0.66
CA GLY A 87 -0.65 16.27 1.20
C GLY A 87 0.11 17.42 0.56
N THR A 88 1.38 17.19 0.26
CA THR A 88 2.26 18.18 -0.40
C THR A 88 3.21 17.46 -1.34
N GLU A 89 3.52 18.10 -2.46
CA GLU A 89 4.46 17.64 -3.46
C GLU A 89 5.53 18.73 -3.69
N ALA A 90 6.77 18.32 -3.92
CA ALA A 90 7.81 19.25 -4.35
C ALA A 90 7.55 19.67 -5.81
N GLU A 91 7.36 20.98 -6.04
CA GLU A 91 7.02 21.53 -7.36
C GLU A 91 8.01 21.13 -8.48
N GLN A 92 9.30 21.01 -8.14
CA GLN A 92 10.37 20.65 -9.07
C GLN A 92 10.85 19.20 -8.90
N GLY A 93 10.14 18.41 -8.09
CA GLY A 93 10.58 17.08 -7.66
C GLY A 93 11.76 17.11 -6.68
N LEU A 94 12.21 15.92 -6.29
CA LEU A 94 13.42 15.74 -5.49
C LEU A 94 14.64 15.78 -6.42
N ILE A 95 15.61 16.65 -6.11
CA ILE A 95 16.86 16.74 -6.87
C ILE A 95 17.85 15.70 -6.32
N PRO A 96 18.29 14.71 -7.12
CA PRO A 96 19.23 13.70 -6.66
C PRO A 96 20.63 14.28 -6.45
N VAL A 97 21.42 13.62 -5.60
CA VAL A 97 22.87 13.86 -5.54
C VAL A 97 23.56 13.26 -6.77
N PHE A 98 24.74 13.78 -7.11
CA PHE A 98 25.58 13.18 -8.15
C PHE A 98 26.54 12.13 -7.56
N PRO A 99 26.70 10.95 -8.20
CA PRO A 99 25.99 10.50 -9.40
C PRO A 99 24.55 10.06 -9.10
N SER A 100 23.65 10.22 -10.06
CA SER A 100 22.23 9.83 -9.95
C SER A 100 22.05 8.31 -10.08
N LEU A 101 22.59 7.59 -9.11
CA LEU A 101 22.58 6.12 -9.00
C LEU A 101 21.94 5.68 -7.68
N THR A 102 21.46 4.44 -7.66
CA THR A 102 20.67 3.86 -6.58
C THR A 102 21.29 3.99 -5.21
N PHE A 103 22.45 3.38 -4.97
CA PHE A 103 23.05 3.30 -3.64
C PHE A 103 23.51 4.67 -3.11
N PRO A 104 24.16 5.53 -3.91
CA PRO A 104 24.50 6.89 -3.48
C PRO A 104 23.28 7.70 -3.04
N ASN A 105 22.20 7.71 -3.83
CA ASN A 105 21.03 8.53 -3.54
C ASN A 105 20.20 8.00 -2.38
N HIS A 106 19.92 6.70 -2.34
CA HIS A 106 19.19 6.09 -1.21
C HIS A 106 19.90 6.31 0.12
N TYR A 107 21.24 6.25 0.13
CA TYR A 107 22.00 6.47 1.35
C TYR A 107 22.13 7.96 1.70
N SER A 108 22.21 8.86 0.71
CA SER A 108 22.08 10.31 0.92
C SER A 108 20.73 10.68 1.55
N ILE A 109 19.61 10.10 1.09
CA ILE A 109 18.26 10.37 1.62
C ILE A 109 18.18 10.10 3.13
N VAL A 110 18.78 9.00 3.60
CA VAL A 110 18.67 8.60 5.03
C VAL A 110 19.79 9.13 5.92
N THR A 111 20.84 9.72 5.35
CA THR A 111 21.95 10.30 6.12
C THR A 111 21.99 11.83 6.08
N GLY A 112 21.38 12.45 5.07
CA GLY A 112 21.50 13.88 4.79
C GLY A 112 22.89 14.32 4.32
N LEU A 113 23.75 13.36 3.91
CA LEU A 113 25.13 13.61 3.49
C LEU A 113 25.28 13.48 1.98
N TYR A 114 26.28 14.13 1.40
CA TYR A 114 26.72 13.85 0.03
C TYR A 114 27.54 12.55 -0.04
N PRO A 115 27.65 11.91 -1.22
CA PRO A 115 28.42 10.68 -1.42
C PRO A 115 29.86 10.72 -0.91
N ALA A 116 30.53 11.88 -1.07
CA ALA A 116 31.89 12.09 -0.57
C ALA A 116 32.02 11.98 0.97
N TYR A 117 30.93 12.20 1.73
CA TYR A 117 30.94 12.18 3.19
C TYR A 117 30.36 10.88 3.76
N HIS A 118 29.40 10.26 3.08
CA HIS A 118 28.81 8.99 3.52
C HIS A 118 29.51 7.75 2.94
N GLY A 119 30.47 7.92 2.03
CA GLY A 119 31.37 6.87 1.53
C GLY A 119 30.83 6.01 0.38
N ILE A 120 29.55 6.15 0.02
CA ILE A 120 28.89 5.36 -1.03
C ILE A 120 28.83 6.19 -2.31
N ILE A 121 29.91 6.16 -3.08
CA ILE A 121 30.11 7.06 -4.23
C ILE A 121 29.57 6.50 -5.56
N ASN A 122 29.32 5.20 -5.63
CA ASN A 122 28.81 4.51 -6.81
C ASN A 122 28.19 3.15 -6.38
N ASN A 123 27.42 2.51 -7.27
CA ASN A 123 26.92 1.14 -7.07
C ASN A 123 28.07 0.10 -7.13
N PHE A 124 29.17 0.46 -7.79
CA PHE A 124 30.43 -0.29 -7.81
C PHE A 124 31.62 0.68 -7.85
N PHE A 125 32.62 0.48 -6.98
CA PHE A 125 33.86 1.24 -7.01
C PHE A 125 35.01 0.49 -6.32
N VAL A 126 36.23 0.92 -6.57
CA VAL A 126 37.45 0.37 -5.96
C VAL A 126 38.08 1.44 -5.06
N ASP A 127 38.48 1.07 -3.85
CA ASP A 127 39.31 1.92 -3.01
C ASP A 127 40.74 1.92 -3.55
N PRO A 128 41.25 3.07 -4.03
CA PRO A 128 42.58 3.14 -4.64
C PRO A 128 43.72 2.87 -3.65
N ASN A 129 43.49 2.98 -2.33
CA ASN A 129 44.55 2.79 -1.33
C ASN A 129 44.70 1.32 -0.93
N THR A 130 43.58 0.61 -0.76
CA THR A 130 43.57 -0.78 -0.29
C THR A 130 43.46 -1.78 -1.44
N GLY A 131 42.91 -1.37 -2.58
CA GLY A 131 42.54 -2.25 -3.69
C GLY A 131 41.24 -3.03 -3.45
N ASP A 132 40.58 -2.83 -2.30
CA ASP A 132 39.28 -3.44 -2.01
C ASP A 132 38.20 -2.84 -2.93
N TYR A 133 37.18 -3.63 -3.24
CA TYR A 133 36.06 -3.20 -4.06
C TYR A 133 34.74 -3.22 -3.29
N PHE A 134 33.90 -2.25 -3.60
CA PHE A 134 32.51 -2.17 -3.16
C PHE A 134 31.58 -2.63 -4.27
N THR A 135 30.54 -3.36 -3.90
CA THR A 135 29.40 -3.72 -4.77
C THR A 135 28.10 -3.45 -4.04
N MET A 136 26.96 -3.51 -4.73
CA MET A 136 25.64 -3.44 -4.09
C MET A 136 25.36 -4.60 -3.10
N GLY A 137 26.21 -5.64 -3.05
CA GLY A 137 26.16 -6.70 -2.03
C GLY A 137 27.15 -6.52 -0.88
N SER A 138 27.87 -5.40 -0.80
CA SER A 138 28.87 -5.15 0.24
C SER A 138 28.23 -4.62 1.52
N HIS A 139 28.36 -5.38 2.61
CA HIS A 139 27.77 -5.04 3.92
C HIS A 139 28.82 -4.68 4.99
N GLU A 140 30.10 -4.56 4.60
CA GLU A 140 31.19 -4.24 5.53
C GLU A 140 31.07 -2.78 6.01
N PRO A 141 30.98 -2.51 7.33
CA PRO A 141 30.78 -1.16 7.88
C PRO A 141 31.78 -0.09 7.41
N LYS A 142 33.00 -0.48 7.00
CA LYS A 142 34.04 0.44 6.53
C LYS A 142 33.61 1.30 5.33
N TRP A 143 32.68 0.81 4.51
CA TRP A 143 32.17 1.53 3.34
C TRP A 143 31.05 2.52 3.69
N TRP A 144 30.28 2.21 4.72
CA TRP A 144 29.04 2.89 5.05
C TRP A 144 29.28 3.91 6.16
N LEU A 145 29.76 5.09 5.80
CA LEU A 145 30.02 6.17 6.75
C LEU A 145 28.73 6.91 7.15
N GLY A 146 28.85 7.95 7.97
CA GLY A 146 27.70 8.74 8.46
C GLY A 146 26.77 7.96 9.39
N GLU A 147 25.64 8.58 9.76
CA GLU A 147 24.60 7.95 10.59
C GLU A 147 23.28 7.91 9.79
N PRO A 148 22.81 6.73 9.36
CA PRO A 148 21.52 6.62 8.70
C PRO A 148 20.37 6.72 9.69
N LEU A 149 19.21 7.14 9.19
CA LEU A 149 18.01 7.46 9.97
C LEU A 149 17.62 6.39 11.00
N TRP A 150 17.70 5.11 10.66
CA TRP A 150 17.35 4.02 11.59
C TRP A 150 18.32 3.92 12.77
N GLU A 151 19.60 4.24 12.60
CA GLU A 151 20.56 4.32 13.71
C GLU A 151 20.20 5.48 14.64
N THR A 152 19.89 6.66 14.09
CA THR A 152 19.45 7.81 14.87
C THR A 152 18.19 7.50 15.67
N VAL A 153 17.18 6.90 15.04
CA VAL A 153 15.92 6.50 15.68
C VAL A 153 16.18 5.57 16.87
N VAL A 154 16.99 4.53 16.70
CA VAL A 154 17.29 3.58 17.78
C VAL A 154 18.12 4.22 18.89
N LYS A 155 19.12 5.07 18.56
CA LYS A 155 19.91 5.82 19.55
C LYS A 155 19.05 6.69 20.46
N HIS A 156 17.93 7.20 19.94
CA HIS A 156 16.96 8.01 20.68
C HIS A 156 15.85 7.18 21.35
N GLY A 157 16.02 5.86 21.47
CA GLY A 157 15.10 4.98 22.19
C GLY A 157 13.77 4.72 21.46
N LEU A 158 13.73 4.96 20.14
CA LEU A 158 12.59 4.69 19.28
C LEU A 158 12.82 3.40 18.47
N ARG A 159 11.76 2.91 17.81
CA ARG A 159 11.80 1.69 17.01
C ARG A 159 11.84 2.05 15.53
N ALA A 160 12.81 1.47 14.82
CA ALA A 160 12.88 1.51 13.37
C ALA A 160 12.49 0.15 12.77
N ALA A 161 12.02 0.17 11.53
CA ALA A 161 11.83 -1.00 10.70
C ALA A 161 12.27 -0.64 9.27
N THR A 162 12.89 -1.59 8.57
CA THR A 162 13.36 -1.40 7.20
C THR A 162 12.93 -2.55 6.32
N TYR A 163 12.63 -2.23 5.06
CA TYR A 163 12.28 -3.21 4.06
C TYR A 163 13.05 -2.87 2.79
N PHE A 164 14.16 -3.59 2.55
CA PHE A 164 15.00 -3.47 1.35
C PHE A 164 15.73 -2.12 1.14
N TRP A 165 15.86 -1.28 2.16
CA TRP A 165 16.58 -0.01 2.01
C TRP A 165 18.11 -0.23 1.94
N PRO A 166 18.84 0.30 0.94
CA PRO A 166 20.29 0.19 0.85
C PRO A 166 21.03 0.64 2.11
N GLY A 167 21.88 -0.23 2.64
CA GLY A 167 22.63 0.02 3.88
C GLY A 167 21.90 -0.37 5.17
N SER A 168 20.60 -0.70 5.12
CA SER A 168 19.85 -1.09 6.33
C SER A 168 20.26 -2.45 6.92
N GLU A 169 20.98 -3.26 6.16
CA GLU A 169 21.52 -4.56 6.57
C GLU A 169 22.94 -4.45 7.15
N VAL A 170 23.52 -3.24 7.17
CA VAL A 170 24.86 -2.98 7.70
C VAL A 170 24.78 -2.77 9.21
N ASN A 171 25.44 -3.63 9.97
CA ASN A 171 25.53 -3.50 11.41
C ASN A 171 26.77 -2.70 11.80
N LYS A 172 26.57 -1.44 12.20
CA LYS A 172 27.65 -0.51 12.59
C LYS A 172 27.32 0.34 13.82
N GLY A 173 26.23 0.02 14.50
CA GLY A 173 25.67 0.81 15.59
C GLY A 173 24.65 0.00 16.38
N PRO A 174 23.77 0.66 17.17
CA PRO A 174 22.73 -0.05 17.91
C PRO A 174 21.65 -0.67 17.01
N TRP A 175 21.52 -0.25 15.75
CA TRP A 175 20.66 -0.95 14.79
C TRP A 175 21.29 -2.27 14.34
N THR A 176 20.56 -3.37 14.55
CA THR A 176 21.02 -4.73 14.23
C THR A 176 20.19 -5.42 13.14
N CYS A 177 19.28 -4.70 12.47
CA CYS A 177 18.33 -5.28 11.52
C CYS A 177 17.60 -6.52 12.09
N PRO A 178 16.79 -6.37 13.16
CA PRO A 178 16.08 -7.50 13.76
C PRO A 178 15.12 -8.18 12.75
N LYS A 179 15.05 -9.51 12.73
CA LYS A 179 14.27 -10.28 11.71
C LYS A 179 12.79 -9.91 11.64
N GLU A 180 12.22 -9.43 12.75
CA GLU A 180 10.83 -9.01 12.86
C GLU A 180 10.59 -7.62 12.23
N PHE A 181 11.62 -6.76 12.21
CA PHE A 181 11.55 -5.36 11.79
C PHE A 181 12.37 -5.05 10.55
N CYS A 182 13.16 -6.01 10.07
CA CYS A 182 14.05 -5.85 8.94
C CYS A 182 13.84 -7.01 7.95
N LYS A 183 13.67 -6.67 6.67
CA LYS A 183 13.66 -7.65 5.58
C LYS A 183 14.92 -7.48 4.74
N PHE A 184 15.67 -8.57 4.63
CA PHE A 184 16.85 -8.68 3.79
C PHE A 184 16.45 -8.63 2.33
N TYR A 185 17.22 -7.89 1.56
CA TYR A 185 17.01 -7.71 0.14
C TYR A 185 16.83 -9.04 -0.60
N ASN A 186 15.69 -9.17 -1.29
CA ASN A 186 15.43 -10.31 -2.15
C ASN A 186 15.70 -9.92 -3.61
N GLY A 187 16.83 -10.38 -4.14
CA GLY A 187 17.25 -10.16 -5.52
C GLY A 187 16.59 -11.08 -6.56
N SER A 188 15.53 -11.82 -6.21
CA SER A 188 14.92 -12.82 -7.10
C SER A 188 14.39 -12.25 -8.42
N VAL A 189 14.15 -10.95 -8.50
CA VAL A 189 13.85 -10.26 -9.76
C VAL A 189 15.18 -9.81 -10.38
N PRO A 190 15.61 -10.36 -11.52
CA PRO A 190 16.85 -9.95 -12.18
C PRO A 190 16.86 -8.44 -12.47
N PHE A 191 18.03 -7.81 -12.41
CA PHE A 191 18.19 -6.38 -12.75
C PHE A 191 17.62 -6.04 -14.13
N GLU A 192 17.82 -6.96 -15.08
CA GLU A 192 17.30 -6.92 -16.44
C GLU A 192 15.77 -6.81 -16.54
N GLU A 193 15.01 -7.16 -15.51
CA GLU A 193 13.53 -7.12 -15.53
C GLU A 193 12.96 -5.84 -14.89
N ARG A 194 13.81 -4.92 -14.43
CA ARG A 194 13.41 -3.77 -13.60
C ARG A 194 13.17 -2.46 -14.36
N GLY A 195 12.91 -2.53 -15.66
CA GLY A 195 12.60 -1.36 -16.50
C GLY A 195 13.81 -0.75 -17.21
N HIS A 196 15.04 -1.08 -16.83
CA HIS A 196 16.28 -0.61 -17.47
C HIS A 196 16.49 -1.12 -18.91
N LYS A 197 15.64 -2.03 -19.40
CA LYS A 197 15.67 -2.52 -20.80
C LYS A 197 15.09 -1.53 -21.80
N VAL A 198 14.23 -0.62 -21.34
CA VAL A 198 13.45 0.25 -22.21
C VAL A 198 13.59 1.70 -21.78
N GLY A 199 13.33 2.61 -22.73
CA GLY A 199 13.41 4.04 -22.46
C GLY A 199 12.31 4.52 -21.52
N PRO A 200 12.47 5.72 -20.92
CA PRO A 200 11.53 6.30 -19.96
C PRO A 200 10.11 6.48 -20.51
N ASP A 201 9.94 6.48 -21.83
CA ASP A 201 8.67 6.68 -22.53
C ASP A 201 7.98 5.39 -22.98
N ASP A 202 8.59 4.24 -22.73
CA ASP A 202 8.04 2.94 -23.12
C ASP A 202 6.75 2.59 -22.35
N PRO A 203 5.75 1.95 -22.99
CA PRO A 203 4.53 1.49 -22.32
C PRO A 203 4.77 0.62 -21.08
N GLN A 204 5.85 -0.17 -21.04
CA GLN A 204 6.20 -0.97 -19.87
C GLN A 204 6.47 -0.11 -18.64
N ILE A 205 6.99 1.11 -18.82
CA ILE A 205 7.17 2.08 -17.73
C ILE A 205 5.81 2.59 -17.25
N THR A 206 4.88 2.87 -18.18
CA THR A 206 3.48 3.24 -17.83
C THR A 206 2.80 2.15 -16.98
N GLU A 207 2.98 0.88 -17.36
CA GLU A 207 2.47 -0.26 -16.60
C GLU A 207 3.16 -0.40 -15.23
N ALA A 208 4.47 -0.15 -15.16
CA ALA A 208 5.21 -0.15 -13.91
C ALA A 208 4.68 0.93 -12.93
N VAL A 209 4.43 2.14 -13.43
CA VAL A 209 3.82 3.21 -12.64
C VAL A 209 2.44 2.80 -12.14
N ALA A 210 1.61 2.17 -12.99
CA ALA A 210 0.29 1.67 -12.56
C ALA A 210 0.40 0.60 -11.46
N ARG A 211 1.41 -0.29 -11.54
CA ARG A 211 1.69 -1.28 -10.47
C ARG A 211 2.11 -0.61 -9.17
N ILE A 212 2.96 0.41 -9.24
CA ILE A 212 3.40 1.19 -8.06
C ILE A 212 2.20 1.88 -7.40
N ASP A 213 1.34 2.55 -8.18
CA ASP A 213 0.11 3.16 -7.66
C ASP A 213 -0.79 2.14 -6.97
N TRP A 214 -0.98 0.96 -7.58
CA TRP A 214 -1.76 -0.13 -6.97
C TRP A 214 -1.14 -0.62 -5.64
N MET A 215 0.19 -0.72 -5.56
CA MET A 215 0.87 -1.08 -4.31
C MET A 215 0.68 -0.01 -3.22
N MET A 216 0.74 1.27 -3.60
CA MET A 216 0.42 2.38 -2.69
C MET A 216 -1.04 2.31 -2.21
N GLY A 217 -1.98 1.99 -3.10
CA GLY A 217 -3.38 1.77 -2.74
C GLY A 217 -3.56 0.63 -1.73
N LYS A 218 -2.81 -0.48 -1.88
CA LYS A 218 -2.80 -1.56 -0.89
C LYS A 218 -2.26 -1.12 0.47
N LEU A 219 -1.19 -0.34 0.49
CA LEU A 219 -0.63 0.22 1.72
C LEU A 219 -1.66 1.12 2.42
N ILE A 220 -2.22 2.09 1.70
CA ILE A 220 -3.21 3.05 2.21
C ILE A 220 -4.43 2.30 2.77
N LYS A 221 -5.01 1.39 1.98
CA LYS A 221 -6.15 0.57 2.41
C LYS A 221 -5.84 -0.22 3.69
N GLY A 222 -4.65 -0.81 3.78
CA GLY A 222 -4.23 -1.53 4.98
C GLY A 222 -4.15 -0.64 6.23
N LEU A 223 -3.74 0.62 6.09
CA LEU A 223 -3.73 1.61 7.18
C LEU A 223 -5.14 2.05 7.56
N GLU A 224 -6.02 2.27 6.59
CA GLU A 224 -7.42 2.63 6.81
C GLU A 224 -8.20 1.53 7.53
N GLU A 225 -8.03 0.27 7.12
CA GLU A 225 -8.66 -0.89 7.77
C GLU A 225 -8.23 -1.05 9.24
N ARG A 226 -7.05 -0.56 9.57
CA ARG A 226 -6.49 -0.51 10.93
C ARG A 226 -6.92 0.75 11.70
N GLY A 227 -7.53 1.72 11.04
CA GLY A 227 -7.95 2.99 11.64
C GLY A 227 -6.79 3.89 12.05
N VAL A 228 -5.64 3.76 11.39
CA VAL A 228 -4.39 4.48 11.72
C VAL A 228 -3.89 5.38 10.59
N PHE A 229 -4.59 5.43 9.45
CA PHE A 229 -4.13 6.20 8.28
C PHE A 229 -3.81 7.65 8.62
N ASP A 230 -4.68 8.31 9.39
CA ASP A 230 -4.52 9.72 9.78
C ASP A 230 -3.38 9.97 10.81
N ASP A 231 -2.83 8.91 11.41
CA ASP A 231 -1.69 9.00 12.34
C ASP A 231 -0.33 8.70 11.67
N VAL A 232 -0.33 8.37 10.37
CA VAL A 232 0.87 8.00 9.62
C VAL A 232 1.24 9.07 8.60
N ASN A 233 2.46 9.58 8.71
CA ASN A 233 3.07 10.45 7.72
C ASN A 233 3.76 9.60 6.66
N ILE A 234 3.22 9.58 5.44
CA ILE A 234 3.79 8.85 4.31
C ILE A 234 4.62 9.83 3.48
N ILE A 235 5.90 9.51 3.28
CA ILE A 235 6.81 10.24 2.39
C ILE A 235 7.14 9.29 1.24
N MET A 236 6.70 9.61 0.02
CA MET A 236 7.03 8.87 -1.19
C MET A 236 8.08 9.62 -1.99
N VAL A 237 9.17 8.95 -2.39
CA VAL A 237 10.27 9.54 -3.15
C VAL A 237 10.73 8.60 -4.27
N GLY A 238 11.43 9.17 -5.25
CA GLY A 238 12.35 8.45 -6.13
C GLY A 238 13.78 8.86 -5.81
N ASP A 239 14.72 7.93 -5.91
CA ASP A 239 16.14 8.17 -5.67
C ASP A 239 16.84 8.88 -6.83
N HIS A 240 16.43 8.57 -8.06
CA HIS A 240 16.85 9.24 -9.27
C HIS A 240 15.77 9.16 -10.36
N GLY A 241 16.05 9.78 -11.51
CA GLY A 241 15.24 9.63 -12.71
C GLY A 241 15.47 8.30 -13.42
N MET A 242 15.22 8.28 -14.73
CA MET A 242 15.47 7.15 -15.62
C MET A 242 16.25 7.63 -16.83
#